data_AF-A0A5D3C0Y9-F1
#
_entry.id   AF-A0A5D3C0Y9-F1
#
_cell.length_a   1.000
_cell.length_b   1.000
_cell.length_c   1.000
_cell.angle_alpha   90.00
_cell.angle_beta   90.00
_cell.angle_gamma   90.00
#
_symmetry.space_group_name_H-M   'P 1'
#
loop_
_entity.id
_entity.type
_entity.pdbx_description
1 polymer ?
#
loop_
_entity_poly.entity_id
_entity_poly.type
_entity_poly.pdbx_seq_one_letter_code
_entity_poly.pdbx_strand_id
1 'polypeptide(L)'
;MIYLISGISYHIDCGGLINSTDPFGTTWLSDRFYTGGTTAIVSEPLIFRHPQEKNLRFFPLSSGKKNCYIIPNLPTGRYYFRTFTVYDNYDGKSHPPSFDASIEGTLVFSWRSPWSEDLARHGAYSDLFAFIGDGEADFCFYSLSTDSPVIGSFQLVQVNPMSYNSTAIGENFILVNYGRLTCGSEQWGPGFSNDTDVFGRSWQSDSSFIIPSLKQSVRVLSTKNSVSGTDQQPNYFPMKLYQKAVTVGGTGVLEYELPVDAKLDYLVWLHFAEIDSNVKKAGQRVFDVVINGNNATRIDIFAKVGSFAAYSWSCTMKNLSSSALIVKLVGVVGSPLLSGLENYALVPRDLSTAPEQVSAMRALKVSLRVPDRMGWNGDPCAPTNWDAWEGITCRPNKNGTALVIFQM
;
A
#
# COMPACT_ATOMS: atom_id res chain seq x y z
N MET A 1 -6.56 26.83 7.75
CA MET A 1 -5.36 27.00 6.90
C MET A 1 -4.63 25.66 6.95
N ILE A 2 -4.93 24.77 6.00
CA ILE A 2 -4.35 23.43 5.93
C ILE A 2 -2.93 23.63 5.41
N TYR A 3 -1.92 23.35 6.23
CA TYR A 3 -0.55 23.22 5.74
C TYR A 3 -0.54 22.02 4.79
N LEU A 4 -0.60 22.30 3.49
CA LEU A 4 -0.31 21.32 2.46
C LEU A 4 1.16 20.93 2.66
N ILE A 5 1.38 19.70 3.12
CA ILE A 5 2.63 18.99 2.87
C ILE A 5 2.88 19.12 1.36
N SER A 6 4.09 19.49 0.98
CA SER A 6 4.48 19.86 -0.39
C SER A 6 3.70 19.09 -1.45
N GLY A 7 3.00 19.84 -2.33
CA GLY A 7 1.97 19.35 -3.26
C GLY A 7 2.50 18.48 -4.42
N ILE A 8 3.42 17.57 -4.13
CA ILE A 8 3.93 16.60 -5.08
C ILE A 8 2.97 15.42 -5.11
N SER A 9 2.26 15.35 -6.23
CA SER A 9 1.41 14.22 -6.57
C SER A 9 1.61 13.89 -8.04
N TYR A 10 1.91 12.64 -8.33
CA TYR A 10 1.93 12.08 -9.67
C TYR A 10 0.88 10.98 -9.75
N HIS A 11 -0.05 11.09 -10.69
CA HIS A 11 -0.96 10.02 -11.08
C HIS A 11 -0.69 9.74 -12.55
N ILE A 12 -0.21 8.55 -12.88
CA ILE A 12 0.26 8.18 -14.21
C ILE A 12 -0.65 7.06 -14.74
N ASP A 13 -1.28 7.31 -15.87
CA ASP A 13 -2.00 6.32 -16.67
C ASP A 13 -0.97 5.56 -17.51
N CYS A 14 -0.58 4.37 -17.04
CA CYS A 14 0.47 3.58 -17.69
C CYS A 14 -0.07 3.02 -19.01
N GLY A 15 0.60 3.33 -20.12
CA GLY A 15 0.10 3.09 -21.47
C GLY A 15 -0.78 4.21 -22.05
N GLY A 16 -1.21 5.18 -21.25
CA GLY A 16 -2.00 6.33 -21.70
C GLY A 16 -1.20 7.31 -22.56
N LEU A 17 -1.76 7.74 -23.69
CA LEU A 17 -1.08 8.65 -24.64
C LEU A 17 -1.30 10.14 -24.35
N ILE A 18 -2.34 10.47 -23.60
CA ILE A 18 -2.73 11.85 -23.29
C ILE A 18 -3.08 11.96 -21.81
N ASN A 19 -2.98 13.17 -21.27
CA ASN A 19 -3.49 13.43 -19.94
C ASN A 19 -5.02 13.27 -19.94
N SER A 20 -5.56 12.77 -18.84
CA SER A 20 -6.99 12.59 -18.64
C SER A 20 -7.39 13.07 -17.24
N THR A 21 -8.69 13.18 -17.00
CA THR A 21 -9.24 13.49 -15.67
C THR A 21 -10.27 12.43 -15.34
N ASP A 22 -10.17 11.84 -14.16
CA ASP A 22 -11.13 10.83 -13.72
C ASP A 22 -12.46 11.48 -13.25
N PRO A 23 -13.53 10.68 -13.04
CA PRO A 23 -14.82 11.20 -12.57
C PRO A 23 -14.79 11.90 -11.21
N PHE A 24 -13.70 11.77 -10.45
CA PHE A 24 -13.50 12.40 -9.14
C PHE A 24 -12.66 13.68 -9.22
N GLY A 25 -12.25 14.08 -10.43
CA GLY A 25 -11.47 15.30 -10.66
C GLY A 25 -9.96 15.13 -10.50
N THR A 26 -9.46 13.91 -10.36
CA THR A 26 -8.01 13.65 -10.33
C THR A 26 -7.44 13.75 -11.74
N THR A 27 -6.41 14.57 -11.92
CA THR A 27 -5.68 14.63 -13.19
C THR A 27 -4.68 13.50 -13.28
N TRP A 28 -4.79 12.72 -14.34
CA TRP A 28 -3.89 11.64 -14.71
C TRP A 28 -2.99 12.09 -15.85
N LEU A 29 -1.69 11.93 -15.66
CA LEU A 29 -0.66 12.20 -16.66
C LEU A 29 -0.59 11.05 -17.66
N SER A 30 -0.34 11.39 -18.93
CA SER A 30 0.08 10.40 -19.92
C SER A 30 1.32 9.66 -19.45
N ASP A 31 1.48 8.43 -19.93
CA ASP A 31 2.56 7.55 -19.54
C ASP A 31 3.94 8.19 -19.75
N ARG A 32 4.80 8.08 -18.73
CA ARG A 32 6.11 8.73 -18.66
C ARG A 32 6.94 8.15 -17.53
N PHE A 33 8.22 8.51 -17.48
CA PHE A 33 9.18 8.06 -16.46
C PHE A 33 9.53 6.57 -16.52
N TYR A 34 9.08 5.84 -17.53
CA TYR A 34 9.41 4.42 -17.71
C TYR A 34 10.73 4.22 -18.46
N THR A 35 11.40 3.08 -18.22
CA THR A 35 12.66 2.74 -18.89
C THR A 35 12.53 1.95 -20.19
N GLY A 36 11.35 1.37 -20.47
CA GLY A 36 11.14 0.51 -21.64
C GLY A 36 9.71 0.01 -21.74
N GLY A 37 9.51 -1.10 -22.46
CA GLY A 37 8.20 -1.75 -22.59
C GLY A 37 7.32 -1.21 -23.71
N THR A 38 6.18 -1.85 -23.87
CA THR A 38 5.16 -1.58 -24.88
C THR A 38 3.81 -1.33 -24.20
N THR A 39 2.91 -0.65 -24.88
CA THR A 39 1.58 -0.34 -24.35
C THR A 39 0.52 -1.24 -24.98
N ALA A 40 -0.55 -1.48 -24.24
CA ALA A 40 -1.74 -2.18 -24.72
C ALA A 40 -2.99 -1.62 -24.03
N ILE A 41 -4.14 -2.07 -24.51
CA ILE A 41 -5.43 -1.87 -23.88
C ILE A 41 -5.91 -3.24 -23.39
N VAL A 42 -6.54 -3.27 -22.22
CA VAL A 42 -7.25 -4.45 -21.71
C VAL A 42 -8.25 -5.01 -22.73
N SER A 43 -8.56 -6.32 -22.68
CA SER A 43 -9.43 -6.95 -23.68
C SER A 43 -10.88 -6.46 -23.60
N GLU A 44 -11.39 -6.14 -22.41
CA GLU A 44 -12.77 -5.70 -22.17
C GLU A 44 -12.82 -4.30 -21.52
N PRO A 45 -12.40 -3.21 -22.20
CA PRO A 45 -12.22 -1.88 -21.59
C PRO A 45 -13.49 -1.21 -21.04
N LEU A 46 -14.66 -1.80 -21.31
CA LEU A 46 -15.96 -1.32 -20.82
C LEU A 46 -16.26 -1.76 -19.39
N ILE A 47 -15.59 -2.80 -18.86
CA ILE A 47 -15.79 -3.22 -17.46
C ILE A 47 -15.09 -2.25 -16.49
N PHE A 48 -14.06 -1.55 -16.98
CA PHE A 48 -13.31 -0.56 -16.21
C PHE A 48 -13.98 0.80 -16.28
N ARG A 49 -14.22 1.39 -15.11
CA ARG A 49 -14.91 2.68 -15.01
C ARG A 49 -13.96 3.83 -15.28
N HIS A 50 -12.69 3.68 -14.92
CA HIS A 50 -11.73 4.78 -14.97
C HIS A 50 -10.79 4.67 -16.17
N PRO A 51 -10.42 5.79 -16.83
CA PRO A 51 -9.49 5.77 -17.96
C PRO A 51 -8.16 5.07 -17.66
N GLN A 52 -7.56 5.36 -16.50
CA GLN A 52 -6.28 4.80 -16.04
C GLN A 52 -6.30 3.30 -15.72
N GLU A 53 -7.46 2.65 -15.82
CA GLU A 53 -7.60 1.20 -15.64
C GLU A 53 -7.72 0.47 -16.98
N LYS A 54 -7.80 1.20 -18.10
CA LYS A 54 -8.05 0.65 -19.44
C LYS A 54 -6.77 0.44 -20.24
N ASN A 55 -5.80 1.31 -20.05
CA ASN A 55 -4.48 1.17 -20.66
C ASN A 55 -3.57 0.39 -19.71
N LEU A 56 -2.57 -0.28 -20.30
CA LEU A 56 -1.48 -0.84 -19.54
C LEU A 56 -0.16 -0.70 -20.29
N ARG A 57 0.93 -0.61 -19.53
CA ARG A 57 2.28 -0.87 -20.01
C ARG A 57 2.68 -2.28 -19.61
N PHE A 58 3.29 -3.00 -20.54
CA PHE A 58 3.89 -4.29 -20.29
C PHE A 58 5.35 -4.32 -20.72
N PHE A 59 6.15 -5.13 -20.04
CA PHE A 59 7.60 -5.19 -20.23
C PHE A 59 8.01 -6.55 -20.80
N PRO A 60 7.98 -6.75 -22.13
CA PRO A 60 8.44 -7.99 -22.73
C PRO A 60 9.95 -8.15 -22.56
N LEU A 61 10.45 -9.39 -22.66
CA LEU A 61 11.89 -9.69 -22.57
C LEU A 61 12.76 -8.90 -23.57
N SER A 62 12.20 -8.43 -24.69
CA SER A 62 12.90 -7.54 -25.62
C SER A 62 13.28 -6.18 -25.00
N SER A 63 12.61 -5.77 -23.92
CA SER A 63 12.94 -4.61 -23.08
C SER A 63 13.83 -4.96 -21.88
N GLY A 64 14.35 -6.19 -21.82
CA GLY A 64 15.18 -6.69 -20.73
C GLY A 64 14.37 -7.22 -19.54
N LYS A 65 15.06 -7.94 -18.66
CA LYS A 65 14.43 -8.60 -17.50
C LYS A 65 14.02 -7.64 -16.38
N LYS A 66 14.58 -6.43 -16.36
CA LYS A 66 14.35 -5.40 -15.35
C LYS A 66 13.95 -4.10 -16.02
N ASN A 67 12.80 -3.56 -15.64
CA ASN A 67 12.27 -2.29 -16.13
C ASN A 67 11.68 -1.49 -14.98
N CYS A 68 11.68 -0.16 -15.06
CA CYS A 68 11.25 0.68 -13.95
C CYS A 68 10.43 1.88 -14.41
N TYR A 69 9.64 2.42 -13.49
CA TYR A 69 9.27 3.84 -13.44
C TYR A 69 10.22 4.55 -12.48
N ILE A 70 10.86 5.63 -12.93
CA ILE A 70 11.86 6.41 -12.18
C ILE A 70 11.37 7.86 -12.12
N ILE A 71 10.77 8.25 -10.99
CA ILE A 71 10.24 9.62 -10.81
C ILE A 71 11.36 10.51 -10.25
N PRO A 72 11.84 11.52 -11.00
CA PRO A 72 12.95 12.35 -10.58
C PRO A 72 12.52 13.59 -9.78
N ASN A 73 13.49 14.26 -9.16
CA ASN A 73 13.33 15.56 -8.49
C ASN A 73 12.36 15.54 -7.30
N LEU A 74 12.36 14.45 -6.55
CA LEU A 74 11.58 14.34 -5.33
C LEU A 74 12.34 14.94 -4.13
N PRO A 75 11.72 15.78 -3.30
CA PRO A 75 12.25 16.12 -1.99
C PRO A 75 12.43 14.88 -1.12
N THR A 76 13.42 14.92 -0.23
CA THR A 76 13.54 13.92 0.83
C THR A 76 12.26 13.89 1.67
N GLY A 77 11.68 12.70 1.86
CA GLY A 77 10.47 12.57 2.64
C GLY A 77 9.78 11.21 2.50
N ARG A 78 8.59 11.13 3.11
CA ARG A 78 7.76 9.93 3.07
C ARG A 78 6.70 10.06 1.98
N TYR A 79 6.49 8.98 1.25
CA TYR A 79 5.59 8.93 0.10
C TYR A 79 4.62 7.76 0.22
N TYR A 80 3.40 8.00 -0.21
CA TYR A 80 2.39 7.00 -0.48
C TYR A 80 2.49 6.59 -1.95
N PHE A 81 2.59 5.29 -2.19
CA PHE A 81 2.61 4.71 -3.52
C PHE A 81 1.37 3.87 -3.70
N ARG A 82 0.73 3.96 -4.87
CA ARG A 82 -0.38 3.08 -5.24
C ARG A 82 -0.26 2.67 -6.70
N THR A 83 -0.41 1.39 -6.96
CA THR A 83 -0.41 0.82 -8.31
C THR A 83 -1.75 0.17 -8.61
N PHE A 84 -2.09 0.10 -9.89
CA PHE A 84 -3.15 -0.76 -10.40
C PHE A 84 -2.54 -1.78 -11.34
N THR A 85 -2.75 -3.06 -11.06
CA THR A 85 -2.23 -4.18 -11.86
C THR A 85 -3.40 -4.97 -12.42
N VAL A 86 -3.43 -5.15 -13.73
CA VAL A 86 -4.48 -5.90 -14.44
C VAL A 86 -3.88 -6.62 -15.65
N TYR A 87 -4.42 -7.79 -15.97
CA TYR A 87 -4.06 -8.53 -17.18
C TYR A 87 -5.16 -8.41 -18.24
N ASP A 88 -6.40 -8.75 -17.86
CA ASP A 88 -7.61 -8.80 -18.70
C ASP A 88 -7.34 -9.30 -20.11
N ASN A 89 -6.52 -10.35 -20.22
CA ASN A 89 -6.15 -11.01 -21.45
C ASN A 89 -5.75 -10.07 -22.61
N TYR A 90 -5.06 -8.97 -22.31
CA TYR A 90 -4.71 -7.93 -23.29
C TYR A 90 -3.93 -8.46 -24.52
N ASP A 91 -3.25 -9.60 -24.37
CA ASP A 91 -2.45 -10.25 -25.42
C ASP A 91 -3.09 -11.51 -26.01
N GLY A 92 -4.30 -11.87 -25.59
CA GLY A 92 -5.05 -13.04 -26.08
C GLY A 92 -4.47 -14.40 -25.67
N LYS A 93 -3.44 -14.45 -24.81
CA LYS A 93 -2.77 -15.72 -24.45
C LYS A 93 -3.45 -16.50 -23.32
N SER A 94 -4.39 -15.87 -22.61
CA SER A 94 -5.05 -16.44 -21.42
C SER A 94 -4.05 -16.92 -20.36
N HIS A 95 -2.92 -16.22 -20.26
CA HIS A 95 -1.83 -16.54 -19.34
C HIS A 95 -1.36 -15.26 -18.64
N PRO A 96 -1.91 -14.93 -17.46
CA PRO A 96 -1.44 -13.77 -16.71
C PRO A 96 0.03 -13.97 -16.31
N PRO A 97 0.85 -12.90 -16.32
CA PRO A 97 2.29 -13.02 -16.15
C PRO A 97 2.71 -13.25 -14.69
N SER A 98 3.82 -13.97 -14.50
CA SER A 98 4.55 -14.03 -13.24
C SER A 98 5.67 -12.98 -13.23
N PHE A 99 5.69 -12.13 -12.20
CA PHE A 99 6.73 -11.12 -12.04
C PHE A 99 6.81 -10.63 -10.58
N ASP A 100 7.93 -10.01 -10.24
CA ASP A 100 8.11 -9.30 -8.98
C ASP A 100 8.19 -7.80 -9.22
N ALA A 101 7.85 -7.01 -8.21
CA ALA A 101 8.02 -5.56 -8.20
C ALA A 101 8.71 -5.08 -6.92
N SER A 102 9.59 -4.08 -7.07
CA SER A 102 10.32 -3.44 -5.99
C SER A 102 10.08 -1.95 -5.94
N ILE A 103 10.07 -1.39 -4.73
CA ILE A 103 10.26 0.04 -4.50
C ILE A 103 11.67 0.22 -3.92
N GLU A 104 12.45 1.14 -4.48
CA GLU A 104 13.79 1.48 -3.97
C GLU A 104 14.70 0.24 -3.79
N GLY A 105 14.70 -0.65 -4.78
CA GLY A 105 15.47 -1.89 -4.73
C GLY A 105 15.01 -2.89 -3.67
N THR A 106 13.85 -2.72 -3.05
CA THR A 106 13.27 -3.66 -2.06
C THR A 106 12.02 -4.31 -2.65
N LEU A 107 11.98 -5.65 -2.73
CA LEU A 107 10.77 -6.36 -3.22
C LEU A 107 9.56 -6.10 -2.32
N VAL A 108 8.42 -5.76 -2.93
CA VAL A 108 7.17 -5.40 -2.23
C VAL A 108 5.94 -6.13 -2.76
N PHE A 109 5.92 -6.51 -4.04
CA PHE A 109 4.80 -7.24 -4.63
C PHE A 109 5.29 -8.40 -5.47
N SER A 110 4.63 -9.56 -5.33
CA SER A 110 4.90 -10.76 -6.10
C SER A 110 3.62 -11.26 -6.77
N TRP A 111 3.64 -11.29 -8.09
CA TRP A 111 2.53 -11.77 -8.92
C TRP A 111 2.92 -13.13 -9.49
N ARG A 112 2.08 -14.15 -9.30
CA ARG A 112 2.38 -15.54 -9.68
C ARG A 112 1.23 -16.12 -10.48
N SER A 113 1.52 -16.57 -11.69
CA SER A 113 0.55 -17.24 -12.56
C SER A 113 0.21 -18.65 -12.05
N PRO A 114 -1.05 -19.12 -12.17
CA PRO A 114 -2.21 -18.37 -12.64
C PRO A 114 -2.74 -17.41 -11.56
N TRP A 115 -3.20 -16.23 -11.97
CA TRP A 115 -3.92 -15.31 -11.09
C TRP A 115 -5.35 -15.83 -10.85
N SER A 116 -6.00 -15.39 -9.77
CA SER A 116 -7.44 -15.65 -9.62
C SER A 116 -8.21 -14.99 -10.77
N GLU A 117 -9.36 -15.57 -11.15
CA GLU A 117 -10.18 -15.05 -12.27
C GLU A 117 -10.56 -13.58 -12.05
N ASP A 118 -10.96 -13.24 -10.83
CA ASP A 118 -11.32 -11.87 -10.44
C ASP A 118 -10.14 -10.90 -10.59
N LEU A 119 -8.94 -11.27 -10.10
CA LEU A 119 -7.74 -10.45 -10.25
C LEU A 119 -7.31 -10.34 -11.72
N ALA A 120 -7.35 -11.44 -12.47
CA ALA A 120 -6.99 -11.45 -13.88
C ALA A 120 -7.89 -10.53 -14.69
N ARG A 121 -9.20 -10.51 -14.40
CA ARG A 121 -10.20 -9.77 -15.16
C ARG A 121 -10.41 -8.34 -14.68
N HIS A 122 -10.49 -8.09 -13.37
CA HIS A 122 -10.82 -6.78 -12.80
C HIS A 122 -9.60 -6.03 -12.27
N GLY A 123 -8.45 -6.70 -12.16
CA GLY A 123 -7.23 -6.12 -11.60
C GLY A 123 -7.29 -5.92 -10.10
N ALA A 124 -6.19 -5.41 -9.55
CA ALA A 124 -6.10 -5.05 -8.14
C ALA A 124 -5.29 -3.77 -7.94
N TYR A 125 -5.74 -2.98 -6.97
CA TYR A 125 -4.95 -1.90 -6.41
C TYR A 125 -4.06 -2.42 -5.29
N SER A 126 -2.81 -1.98 -5.27
CA SER A 126 -1.88 -2.27 -4.19
C SER A 126 -1.18 -0.98 -3.77
N ASP A 127 -1.04 -0.75 -2.47
CA ASP A 127 -0.47 0.50 -1.95
C ASP A 127 0.50 0.27 -0.79
N LEU A 128 1.39 1.24 -0.59
CA LEU A 128 2.42 1.19 0.44
C LEU A 128 2.90 2.59 0.82
N PHE A 129 3.66 2.67 1.92
CA PHE A 129 4.43 3.86 2.28
C PHE A 129 5.91 3.56 2.33
N ALA A 130 6.72 4.40 1.68
CA ALA A 130 8.18 4.31 1.70
C ALA A 130 8.81 5.69 1.92
N PHE A 131 10.04 5.71 2.40
CA PHE A 131 10.85 6.92 2.51
C PHE A 131 11.78 7.02 1.28
N ILE A 132 11.84 8.22 0.70
CA ILE A 132 12.71 8.56 -0.43
C ILE A 132 13.73 9.58 0.04
N GLY A 133 15.01 9.26 -0.13
CA GLY A 133 16.12 10.02 0.46
C GLY A 133 17.10 10.61 -0.55
N ASP A 134 17.18 10.05 -1.74
CA ASP A 134 18.16 10.35 -2.79
C ASP A 134 17.58 11.20 -3.94
N GLY A 135 16.29 11.49 -3.88
CA GLY A 135 15.60 12.42 -4.77
C GLY A 135 15.00 11.82 -6.03
N GLU A 136 15.02 10.49 -6.15
CA GLU A 136 14.32 9.73 -7.17
C GLU A 136 13.49 8.63 -6.50
N ALA A 137 12.36 8.26 -7.08
CA ALA A 137 11.63 7.08 -6.64
C ALA A 137 11.62 6.04 -7.75
N ASP A 138 12.20 4.88 -7.44
CA ASP A 138 12.33 3.75 -8.35
C ASP A 138 11.27 2.70 -8.05
N PHE A 139 10.31 2.51 -8.96
CA PHE A 139 9.41 1.36 -8.97
C PHE A 139 9.77 0.41 -10.12
N CYS A 140 10.41 -0.69 -9.80
CA CYS A 140 10.96 -1.63 -10.78
C CYS A 140 10.22 -2.96 -10.82
N PHE A 141 10.22 -3.60 -11.98
CA PHE A 141 9.59 -4.88 -12.27
C PHE A 141 10.64 -5.87 -12.76
N TYR A 142 10.47 -7.13 -12.38
CA TYR A 142 11.38 -8.22 -12.66
C TYR A 142 10.60 -9.37 -13.31
N SER A 143 10.89 -9.66 -14.58
CA SER A 143 10.22 -10.73 -15.32
C SER A 143 10.64 -12.10 -14.79
N LEU A 144 9.69 -12.98 -14.46
CA LEU A 144 10.00 -14.39 -14.22
C LEU A 144 9.90 -15.15 -15.54
N SER A 145 10.94 -15.92 -15.88
CA SER A 145 11.01 -16.67 -17.14
C SER A 145 10.81 -15.76 -18.37
N THR A 146 9.77 -16.00 -19.16
CA THR A 146 9.41 -15.23 -20.36
C THR A 146 8.21 -14.32 -20.17
N ASP A 147 7.67 -14.23 -18.95
CA ASP A 147 6.48 -13.46 -18.67
C ASP A 147 6.77 -11.97 -18.70
N SER A 148 5.81 -11.18 -19.20
CA SER A 148 5.95 -9.74 -19.31
C SER A 148 5.27 -9.08 -18.11
N PRO A 149 5.98 -8.43 -17.18
CA PRO A 149 5.35 -7.65 -16.12
C PRO A 149 4.39 -6.61 -16.69
N VAL A 150 3.28 -6.35 -16.00
CA VAL A 150 2.22 -5.42 -16.43
C VAL A 150 1.90 -4.40 -15.34
N ILE A 151 1.53 -3.19 -15.74
CA ILE A 151 1.00 -2.15 -14.86
C ILE A 151 0.00 -1.26 -15.62
N GLY A 152 -1.15 -1.00 -15.01
CA GLY A 152 -2.20 -0.12 -15.55
C GLY A 152 -2.07 1.32 -15.05
N SER A 153 -1.77 1.52 -13.76
CA SER A 153 -1.54 2.87 -13.25
C SER A 153 -0.52 2.93 -12.11
N PHE A 154 0.15 4.07 -11.99
CA PHE A 154 1.11 4.36 -10.95
C PHE A 154 0.84 5.71 -10.29
N GLN A 155 0.76 5.74 -8.97
CA GLN A 155 0.52 6.93 -8.18
C GLN A 155 1.60 7.10 -7.12
N LEU A 156 2.06 8.34 -6.94
CA LEU A 156 3.02 8.75 -5.93
C LEU A 156 2.56 10.07 -5.32
N VAL A 157 2.34 10.09 -4.02
CA VAL A 157 1.89 11.28 -3.27
C VAL A 157 2.79 11.51 -2.07
N GLN A 158 3.31 12.71 -1.90
CA GLN A 158 4.06 13.04 -0.69
C GLN A 158 3.13 13.14 0.51
N VAL A 159 3.48 12.46 1.59
CA VAL A 159 2.70 12.45 2.84
C VAL A 159 3.49 13.02 3.99
N ASN A 160 2.84 13.21 5.13
CA ASN A 160 3.53 13.75 6.30
C ASN A 160 4.70 12.82 6.67
N PRO A 161 5.93 13.35 6.86
CA PRO A 161 7.08 12.51 7.20
C PRO A 161 6.91 11.79 8.54
N MET A 162 6.05 12.31 9.43
CA MET A 162 5.73 11.75 10.75
C MET A 162 4.54 10.77 10.73
N SER A 163 3.95 10.53 9.56
CA SER A 163 2.80 9.62 9.43
C SER A 163 3.18 8.18 9.79
N TYR A 164 2.19 7.42 10.25
CA TYR A 164 2.31 6.01 10.64
C TYR A 164 3.45 5.74 11.64
N ASN A 165 3.61 6.62 12.64
CA ASN A 165 4.60 6.49 13.71
C ASN A 165 6.03 6.29 13.17
N SER A 166 6.40 7.04 12.12
CA SER A 166 7.72 6.95 11.46
C SER A 166 8.89 7.17 12.43
N THR A 167 8.70 7.89 13.54
CA THR A 167 9.71 8.04 14.60
C THR A 167 10.09 6.73 15.26
N ALA A 168 9.14 5.81 15.41
CA ALA A 168 9.40 4.51 16.03
C ALA A 168 9.78 3.45 14.99
N ILE A 169 9.17 3.51 13.80
CA ILE A 169 9.43 2.55 12.72
C ILE A 169 10.76 2.86 12.00
N GLY A 170 11.10 4.13 11.86
CA GLY A 170 12.24 4.62 11.10
C GLY A 170 12.00 4.64 9.58
N GLU A 171 13.08 4.87 8.85
CA GLU A 171 13.12 4.97 7.38
C GLU A 171 13.55 3.66 6.71
N ASN A 172 13.90 2.65 7.52
CA ASN A 172 14.43 1.36 7.07
C ASN A 172 13.35 0.33 6.74
N PHE A 173 12.07 0.71 6.77
CA PHE A 173 10.96 -0.19 6.45
C PHE A 173 10.04 0.43 5.41
N ILE A 174 9.58 -0.41 4.49
CA ILE A 174 8.44 -0.13 3.62
C ILE A 174 7.20 -0.71 4.29
N LEU A 175 6.14 0.10 4.39
CA LEU A 175 4.87 -0.31 4.97
C LEU A 175 3.96 -0.75 3.85
N VAL A 176 3.94 -2.05 3.54
CA VAL A 176 3.08 -2.61 2.50
C VAL A 176 1.69 -2.86 3.08
N ASN A 177 0.64 -2.35 2.44
CA ASN A 177 -0.73 -2.48 2.92
C ASN A 177 -1.26 -3.91 2.71
N TYR A 178 -1.60 -4.60 3.81
CA TYR A 178 -2.26 -5.92 3.81
C TYR A 178 -3.75 -5.83 4.18
N GLY A 179 -4.24 -4.63 4.50
CA GLY A 179 -5.64 -4.39 4.79
C GLY A 179 -5.83 -3.00 5.37
N ARG A 180 -6.57 -2.14 4.66
CA ARG A 180 -7.03 -0.84 5.15
C ARG A 180 -8.55 -0.85 5.11
N LEU A 181 -9.17 -1.11 6.27
CA LEU A 181 -10.58 -1.45 6.40
C LEU A 181 -11.39 -0.32 7.03
N THR A 182 -12.57 -0.07 6.46
CA THR A 182 -13.62 0.76 7.05
C THR A 182 -14.71 -0.14 7.64
N CYS A 183 -15.02 0.04 8.92
CA CYS A 183 -15.96 -0.83 9.60
C CYS A 183 -17.41 -0.36 9.41
N GLY A 184 -18.26 -1.24 8.87
CA GLY A 184 -19.69 -0.96 8.67
C GLY A 184 -20.00 -0.06 7.47
N SER A 185 -19.04 0.13 6.57
CA SER A 185 -19.22 0.82 5.30
C SER A 185 -18.84 -0.07 4.12
N GLU A 186 -19.41 0.25 2.97
CA GLU A 186 -18.90 -0.20 1.67
C GLU A 186 -17.52 0.42 1.40
N GLN A 187 -16.80 -0.13 0.42
CA GLN A 187 -15.52 0.43 -0.02
C GLN A 187 -15.65 1.89 -0.50
N TRP A 188 -14.68 2.74 -0.14
CA TRP A 188 -14.67 4.15 -0.54
C TRP A 188 -13.24 4.71 -0.71
N GLY A 189 -13.14 5.89 -1.30
CA GLY A 189 -11.88 6.57 -1.62
C GLY A 189 -11.56 6.56 -3.13
N PRO A 190 -10.36 6.99 -3.54
CA PRO A 190 -10.05 7.19 -4.96
C PRO A 190 -10.21 5.89 -5.76
N GLY A 191 -10.94 5.98 -6.87
CA GLY A 191 -11.34 4.83 -7.69
C GLY A 191 -12.71 4.21 -7.32
N PHE A 192 -13.28 4.53 -6.15
CA PHE A 192 -14.49 3.87 -5.64
C PHE A 192 -15.62 4.85 -5.32
N SER A 193 -15.30 6.03 -4.79
CA SER A 193 -16.29 7.05 -4.42
C SER A 193 -15.69 8.46 -4.41
N ASN A 194 -16.54 9.48 -4.32
CA ASN A 194 -16.13 10.89 -4.26
C ASN A 194 -15.72 11.35 -2.85
N ASP A 195 -15.36 10.42 -1.97
CA ASP A 195 -14.93 10.74 -0.61
C ASP A 195 -13.44 11.04 -0.59
N THR A 196 -13.06 12.05 0.16
CA THR A 196 -11.70 12.56 0.18
C THR A 196 -10.90 11.98 1.35
N ASP A 197 -9.63 11.70 1.07
CA ASP A 197 -8.58 11.40 2.03
C ASP A 197 -7.35 12.18 1.57
N VAL A 198 -6.74 12.96 2.47
CA VAL A 198 -5.61 13.84 2.14
C VAL A 198 -4.43 13.06 1.55
N PHE A 199 -4.25 11.79 1.93
CA PHE A 199 -3.18 10.95 1.40
C PHE A 199 -3.60 10.15 0.16
N GLY A 200 -4.86 10.26 -0.29
CA GLY A 200 -5.37 9.49 -1.44
C GLY A 200 -5.56 8.00 -1.15
N ARG A 201 -5.70 7.61 0.13
CA ARG A 201 -5.94 6.22 0.52
C ARG A 201 -7.36 5.77 0.16
N SER A 202 -7.49 4.52 -0.26
CA SER A 202 -8.77 3.82 -0.37
C SER A 202 -8.99 2.88 0.82
N TRP A 203 -10.25 2.76 1.24
CA TRP A 203 -10.66 1.98 2.41
C TRP A 203 -11.63 0.88 1.98
N GLN A 204 -11.27 -0.37 2.21
CA GLN A 204 -12.04 -1.57 1.87
C GLN A 204 -13.10 -1.86 2.94
N SER A 205 -14.23 -2.44 2.54
CA SER A 205 -15.21 -2.95 3.51
C SER A 205 -14.60 -4.03 4.40
N ASP A 206 -14.91 -3.98 5.69
CA ASP A 206 -14.44 -4.97 6.67
C ASP A 206 -15.23 -6.30 6.64
N SER A 207 -16.36 -6.32 5.93
CA SER A 207 -17.35 -7.42 5.93
C SER A 207 -16.81 -8.80 5.52
N SER A 208 -15.77 -8.86 4.68
CA SER A 208 -15.10 -10.11 4.29
C SER A 208 -14.13 -10.65 5.35
N PHE A 209 -13.67 -9.80 6.27
CA PHE A 209 -12.63 -10.13 7.26
C PHE A 209 -13.20 -10.45 8.65
N ILE A 210 -14.47 -10.10 8.91
CA ILE A 210 -15.18 -10.55 10.11
C ILE A 210 -15.35 -12.06 10.05
N ILE A 211 -15.01 -12.76 11.13
CA ILE A 211 -15.14 -14.23 11.15
C ILE A 211 -16.60 -14.66 10.89
N PRO A 212 -16.83 -15.68 10.04
CA PRO A 212 -18.18 -16.03 9.57
C PRO A 212 -19.20 -16.30 10.68
N SER A 213 -18.76 -16.90 11.79
CA SER A 213 -19.62 -17.23 12.94
C SER A 213 -20.20 -16.01 13.66
N LEU A 214 -19.57 -14.83 13.53
CA LEU A 214 -20.02 -13.60 14.20
C LEU A 214 -20.86 -12.69 13.31
N LYS A 215 -20.90 -12.91 11.98
CA LYS A 215 -21.53 -11.97 11.03
C LYS A 215 -22.99 -11.66 11.37
N GLN A 216 -23.76 -12.63 11.86
CA GLN A 216 -25.16 -12.43 12.24
C GLN A 216 -25.36 -11.59 13.52
N SER A 217 -24.34 -11.51 14.37
CA SER A 217 -24.39 -10.78 15.65
C SER A 217 -23.85 -9.35 15.53
N VAL A 218 -23.20 -9.04 14.41
CA VAL A 218 -22.64 -7.73 14.12
C VAL A 218 -23.74 -6.71 13.83
N ARG A 219 -23.59 -5.52 14.40
CA ARG A 219 -24.44 -4.36 14.17
C ARG A 219 -23.58 -3.18 13.76
N VAL A 220 -24.11 -2.36 12.86
CA VAL A 220 -23.45 -1.12 12.43
C VAL A 220 -24.08 0.05 13.17
N LEU A 221 -23.25 0.84 13.84
CA LEU A 221 -23.61 2.17 14.32
C LEU A 221 -23.20 3.20 13.28
N SER A 222 -24.02 4.24 13.15
CA SER A 222 -23.72 5.35 12.25
C SER A 222 -24.18 6.66 12.87
N THR A 223 -23.48 7.73 12.52
CA THR A 223 -23.83 9.09 12.92
C THR A 223 -23.66 10.05 11.76
N LYS A 224 -24.45 11.14 11.79
CA LYS A 224 -24.28 12.30 10.91
C LYS A 224 -23.55 13.45 11.62
N ASN A 225 -23.29 13.31 12.91
CA ASN A 225 -22.56 14.31 13.68
C ASN A 225 -21.10 14.36 13.19
N SER A 226 -20.49 15.54 13.30
CA SER A 226 -19.06 15.70 13.10
C SER A 226 -18.29 14.95 14.18
N VAL A 227 -17.24 14.25 13.79
CA VAL A 227 -16.30 13.59 14.72
C VAL A 227 -15.03 14.43 14.80
N SER A 228 -14.75 14.95 15.99
CA SER A 228 -13.56 15.77 16.25
C SER A 228 -12.26 14.95 16.24
N GLY A 229 -11.11 15.60 16.09
CA GLY A 229 -9.80 14.92 16.04
C GLY A 229 -9.48 14.21 14.72
N THR A 230 -10.31 14.40 13.70
CA THR A 230 -10.16 13.85 12.35
C THR A 230 -9.41 14.83 11.45
N ASP A 231 -8.83 14.34 10.35
CA ASP A 231 -8.12 15.15 9.36
C ASP A 231 -6.96 15.99 9.97
N GLN A 232 -6.35 15.47 11.04
CA GLN A 232 -5.21 16.10 11.72
C GLN A 232 -3.89 15.42 11.40
N GLN A 233 -2.83 16.22 11.37
CA GLN A 233 -1.46 15.72 11.31
C GLN A 233 -1.15 14.76 12.49
N PRO A 234 -0.29 13.75 12.28
CA PRO A 234 0.46 13.51 11.05
C PRO A 234 -0.26 12.62 10.03
N ASN A 235 -1.37 11.96 10.38
CA ASN A 235 -1.95 10.91 9.52
C ASN A 235 -3.14 11.35 8.68
N TYR A 236 -3.78 12.47 9.03
CA TYR A 236 -4.97 13.01 8.37
C TYR A 236 -6.04 11.94 8.13
N PHE A 237 -6.33 11.12 9.14
CA PHE A 237 -7.37 10.09 9.01
C PHE A 237 -8.73 10.77 8.80
N PRO A 238 -9.45 10.43 7.72
CA PRO A 238 -10.62 11.20 7.30
C PRO A 238 -11.80 10.99 8.23
N MET A 239 -12.61 12.04 8.42
CA MET A 239 -13.79 11.99 9.29
C MET A 239 -14.77 10.85 8.93
N LYS A 240 -14.93 10.55 7.64
CA LYS A 240 -15.81 9.47 7.16
C LYS A 240 -15.54 8.13 7.83
N LEU A 241 -14.28 7.81 8.10
CA LEU A 241 -13.89 6.57 8.76
C LEU A 241 -14.56 6.42 10.13
N TYR A 242 -14.69 7.51 10.89
CA TYR A 242 -15.16 7.51 12.27
C TYR A 242 -16.66 7.75 12.41
N GLN A 243 -17.37 8.04 11.32
CA GLN A 243 -18.83 8.25 11.33
C GLN A 243 -19.62 6.94 11.33
N LYS A 244 -18.94 5.81 11.13
CA LYS A 244 -19.50 4.48 11.32
C LYS A 244 -18.60 3.62 12.19
N ALA A 245 -19.21 2.60 12.78
CA ALA A 245 -18.50 1.58 13.51
C ALA A 245 -19.28 0.27 13.55
N VAL A 246 -18.56 -0.83 13.67
CA VAL A 246 -19.11 -2.15 13.94
C VAL A 246 -19.07 -2.42 15.44
N THR A 247 -20.16 -2.96 15.97
CA THR A 247 -20.32 -3.42 17.36
C THR A 247 -21.01 -4.78 17.36
N VAL A 248 -21.04 -5.46 18.50
CA VAL A 248 -21.82 -6.68 18.74
C VAL A 248 -22.82 -6.50 19.87
N GLY A 249 -23.72 -7.44 20.11
CA GLY A 249 -24.66 -7.38 21.24
C GLY A 249 -24.03 -7.83 22.57
N GLY A 250 -24.42 -7.19 23.68
CA GLY A 250 -23.95 -7.56 25.03
C GLY A 250 -22.44 -7.36 25.23
N THR A 251 -21.83 -8.05 26.21
CA THR A 251 -20.36 -8.09 26.39
C THR A 251 -19.68 -9.03 25.38
N GLY A 252 -20.13 -8.98 24.13
CA GLY A 252 -19.73 -9.91 23.08
C GLY A 252 -18.29 -9.73 22.60
N VAL A 253 -17.93 -10.57 21.65
CA VAL A 253 -16.63 -10.56 20.97
C VAL A 253 -16.83 -10.07 19.54
N LEU A 254 -15.99 -9.13 19.10
CA LEU A 254 -15.80 -8.81 17.69
C LEU A 254 -14.43 -9.35 17.27
N GLU A 255 -14.37 -10.07 16.15
CA GLU A 255 -13.16 -10.77 15.74
C GLU A 255 -12.98 -10.70 14.22
N TYR A 256 -11.77 -10.33 13.82
CA TYR A 256 -11.31 -10.22 12.44
C TYR A 256 -10.15 -11.19 12.21
N GLU A 257 -10.15 -11.80 11.04
CA GLU A 257 -9.06 -12.61 10.52
C GLU A 257 -8.54 -11.95 9.24
N LEU A 258 -7.27 -11.55 9.26
CA LEU A 258 -6.62 -10.85 8.15
C LEU A 258 -5.57 -11.78 7.53
N PRO A 259 -5.63 -12.04 6.21
CA PRO A 259 -4.59 -12.80 5.52
C PRO A 259 -3.29 -12.00 5.52
N VAL A 260 -2.20 -12.67 5.85
CA VAL A 260 -0.85 -12.09 5.98
C VAL A 260 0.19 -13.13 5.61
N ASP A 261 1.43 -12.68 5.42
CA ASP A 261 2.57 -13.55 5.22
C ASP A 261 3.23 -13.89 6.55
N ALA A 262 3.70 -15.13 6.66
CA ALA A 262 4.48 -15.55 7.81
C ALA A 262 5.89 -14.94 7.79
N LYS A 263 6.52 -14.86 8.96
CA LYS A 263 7.90 -14.40 9.21
C LYS A 263 8.12 -12.91 8.92
N LEU A 264 7.07 -12.11 8.97
CA LEU A 264 7.14 -10.65 8.90
C LEU A 264 6.61 -9.99 10.17
N ASP A 265 6.99 -8.75 10.36
CA ASP A 265 6.43 -7.86 11.37
C ASP A 265 5.24 -7.10 10.78
N TYR A 266 4.23 -6.82 11.60
CA TYR A 266 3.01 -6.13 11.18
C TYR A 266 2.68 -4.95 12.08
N LEU A 267 2.42 -3.78 11.48
CA LEU A 267 1.92 -2.59 12.15
C LEU A 267 0.40 -2.58 12.05
N VAL A 268 -0.26 -2.73 13.19
CA VAL A 268 -1.72 -2.73 13.29
C VAL A 268 -2.19 -1.39 13.83
N TRP A 269 -3.13 -0.74 13.14
CA TRP A 269 -3.85 0.44 13.61
C TRP A 269 -5.31 0.09 13.81
N LEU A 270 -5.87 0.49 14.95
CA LEU A 270 -7.29 0.38 15.26
C LEU A 270 -7.86 1.77 15.47
N HIS A 271 -8.95 2.07 14.77
CA HIS A 271 -9.60 3.36 14.78
C HIS A 271 -10.95 3.26 15.49
N PHE A 272 -11.19 4.22 16.39
CA PHE A 272 -12.34 4.23 17.28
C PHE A 272 -12.95 5.64 17.34
N ALA A 273 -14.27 5.69 17.49
CA ALA A 273 -14.97 6.87 17.98
C ALA A 273 -16.21 6.42 18.74
N GLU A 274 -16.45 6.98 19.93
CA GLU A 274 -17.68 6.69 20.67
C GLU A 274 -18.83 7.49 20.06
N ILE A 275 -19.56 6.84 19.15
CA ILE A 275 -20.69 7.41 18.41
C ILE A 275 -22.05 6.90 18.90
N ASP A 276 -22.07 5.98 19.89
CA ASP A 276 -23.30 5.50 20.51
C ASP A 276 -23.80 6.53 21.53
N SER A 277 -24.98 7.11 21.27
CA SER A 277 -25.58 8.11 22.17
C SER A 277 -26.00 7.56 23.53
N ASN A 278 -26.00 6.23 23.70
CA ASN A 278 -26.25 5.57 24.98
C ASN A 278 -25.02 5.58 25.91
N VAL A 279 -23.81 5.75 25.38
CA VAL A 279 -22.57 5.85 26.14
C VAL A 279 -22.25 7.32 26.39
N LYS A 280 -22.41 7.76 27.65
CA LYS A 280 -22.37 9.17 28.05
C LYS A 280 -21.27 9.52 29.05
N LYS A 281 -20.53 8.53 29.55
CA LYS A 281 -19.42 8.71 30.48
C LYS A 281 -18.43 7.56 30.43
N ALA A 282 -17.22 7.82 30.92
CA ALA A 282 -16.21 6.80 31.16
C ALA A 282 -16.76 5.63 32.01
N GLY A 283 -16.26 4.43 31.72
CA GLY A 283 -16.61 3.16 32.38
C GLY A 283 -17.86 2.48 31.82
N GLN A 284 -18.60 3.09 30.90
CA GLN A 284 -19.81 2.49 30.32
C GLN A 284 -19.52 1.55 29.13
N ARG A 285 -18.39 1.77 28.44
CA ARG A 285 -17.88 0.85 27.41
C ARG A 285 -16.40 0.62 27.65
N VAL A 286 -16.05 -0.61 28.01
CA VAL A 286 -14.68 -1.03 28.28
C VAL A 286 -14.47 -2.38 27.61
N PHE A 287 -13.42 -2.53 26.82
CA PHE A 287 -13.10 -3.78 26.15
C PHE A 287 -11.61 -4.00 26.02
N ASP A 288 -11.20 -5.26 25.99
CA ASP A 288 -9.83 -5.68 25.77
C ASP A 288 -9.57 -5.85 24.26
N VAL A 289 -8.41 -5.41 23.80
CA VAL A 289 -7.90 -5.67 22.45
C VAL A 289 -6.89 -6.80 22.56
N VAL A 290 -7.21 -7.91 21.92
CA VAL A 290 -6.39 -9.13 21.88
C VAL A 290 -5.93 -9.36 20.45
N ILE A 291 -4.63 -9.46 20.23
CA ILE A 291 -4.05 -9.69 18.91
C ILE A 291 -3.25 -10.98 18.95
N ASN A 292 -3.60 -11.94 18.08
CA ASN A 292 -3.05 -13.31 18.07
C ASN A 292 -3.01 -13.96 19.45
N GLY A 293 -4.09 -13.83 20.22
CA GLY A 293 -4.24 -14.41 21.55
C GLY A 293 -3.57 -13.62 22.68
N ASN A 294 -2.74 -12.62 22.38
CA ASN A 294 -2.09 -11.78 23.39
C ASN A 294 -2.93 -10.54 23.70
N ASN A 295 -3.22 -10.30 24.98
CA ASN A 295 -3.91 -9.08 25.39
C ASN A 295 -2.98 -7.87 25.23
N ALA A 296 -3.28 -7.01 24.27
CA ALA A 296 -2.43 -5.89 23.88
C ALA A 296 -2.74 -4.63 24.69
N THR A 297 -4.02 -4.34 24.92
CA THR A 297 -4.45 -3.16 25.69
C THR A 297 -5.93 -3.25 26.10
N ARG A 298 -6.31 -2.48 27.12
CA ARG A 298 -7.71 -2.24 27.49
C ARG A 298 -8.12 -0.83 27.08
N ILE A 299 -9.26 -0.71 26.40
CA ILE A 299 -9.75 0.55 25.84
C ILE A 299 -11.08 0.94 26.49
N ASP A 300 -11.16 2.21 26.87
CA ASP A 300 -12.39 2.96 27.11
C ASP A 300 -12.30 4.25 26.26
N ILE A 301 -13.04 4.28 25.15
CA ILE A 301 -12.96 5.37 24.16
C ILE A 301 -13.41 6.69 24.80
N PHE A 302 -14.50 6.66 25.58
CA PHE A 302 -15.06 7.85 26.21
C PHE A 302 -14.07 8.42 27.24
N ALA A 303 -13.39 7.57 28.01
CA ALA A 303 -12.35 8.03 28.94
C ALA A 303 -11.15 8.66 28.23
N LYS A 304 -10.83 8.21 27.01
CA LYS A 304 -9.69 8.73 26.22
C LYS A 304 -10.01 10.06 25.54
N VAL A 305 -11.17 10.17 24.91
CA VAL A 305 -11.48 11.31 24.01
C VAL A 305 -12.91 11.85 24.12
N GLY A 306 -13.77 11.24 24.93
CA GLY A 306 -15.19 11.61 25.03
C GLY A 306 -16.04 11.03 23.90
N SER A 307 -17.22 11.62 23.67
CA SER A 307 -18.12 11.26 22.57
C SER A 307 -17.79 12.03 21.29
N PHE A 308 -18.05 11.42 20.14
CA PHE A 308 -17.84 12.02 18.81
C PHE A 308 -16.43 12.62 18.64
N ALA A 309 -15.42 11.89 19.12
CA ALA A 309 -14.01 12.21 18.94
C ALA A 309 -13.24 10.97 18.48
N ALA A 310 -12.34 11.16 17.53
CA ALA A 310 -11.52 10.10 16.97
C ALA A 310 -10.39 9.72 17.93
N TYR A 311 -10.22 8.41 18.12
CA TYR A 311 -9.11 7.82 18.84
C TYR A 311 -8.51 6.71 17.99
N SER A 312 -7.19 6.74 17.79
CA SER A 312 -6.46 5.68 17.11
C SER A 312 -5.44 5.09 18.06
N TRP A 313 -5.32 3.78 18.05
CA TRP A 313 -4.30 3.05 18.79
C TRP A 313 -3.57 2.11 17.83
N SER A 314 -2.26 2.00 17.99
CA SER A 314 -1.44 1.13 17.14
C SER A 314 -0.42 0.33 17.94
N CYS A 315 -0.01 -0.78 17.36
CA CYS A 315 1.03 -1.64 17.90
C CYS A 315 1.75 -2.38 16.77
N THR A 316 2.93 -2.93 17.07
CA THR A 316 3.68 -3.77 16.14
C THR A 316 3.69 -5.20 16.64
N MET A 317 3.16 -6.12 15.82
CA MET A 317 3.29 -7.56 16.02
C MET A 317 4.60 -8.03 15.39
N LYS A 318 5.43 -8.68 16.18
CA LYS A 318 6.77 -9.12 15.75
C LYS A 318 6.75 -10.58 15.32
N ASN A 319 7.43 -10.87 14.21
CA ASN A 319 7.74 -12.21 13.72
C ASN A 319 6.53 -13.15 13.72
N LEU A 320 5.51 -12.79 12.96
CA LEU A 320 4.28 -13.56 12.92
C LEU A 320 4.53 -14.94 12.31
N SER A 321 4.22 -16.01 13.03
CA SER A 321 4.49 -17.38 12.55
C SER A 321 3.38 -17.97 11.66
N SER A 322 2.20 -17.35 11.63
CA SER A 322 1.02 -17.78 10.88
C SER A 322 0.76 -16.90 9.66
N SER A 323 0.04 -17.43 8.68
CA SER A 323 -0.48 -16.68 7.52
C SER A 323 -1.81 -15.95 7.81
N ALA A 324 -2.11 -15.75 9.10
CA ALA A 324 -3.32 -15.08 9.57
C ALA A 324 -2.98 -14.21 10.78
N LEU A 325 -3.49 -12.98 10.77
CA LEU A 325 -3.46 -12.04 11.89
C LEU A 325 -4.88 -11.92 12.45
N ILE A 326 -5.05 -12.35 13.70
CA ILE A 326 -6.32 -12.32 14.40
C ILE A 326 -6.39 -11.08 15.29
N VAL A 327 -7.40 -10.25 15.08
CA VAL A 327 -7.69 -9.08 15.91
C VAL A 327 -9.05 -9.27 16.58
N LYS A 328 -9.06 -9.33 17.91
CA LYS A 328 -10.24 -9.62 18.72
C LYS A 328 -10.46 -8.51 19.73
N LEU A 329 -11.69 -7.98 19.77
CA LEU A 329 -12.13 -7.02 20.79
C LEU A 329 -13.12 -7.74 21.71
N VAL A 330 -12.83 -7.77 22.99
CA VAL A 330 -13.60 -8.54 23.99
C VAL A 330 -14.25 -7.58 24.98
N GLY A 331 -15.59 -7.52 24.99
CA GLY A 331 -16.34 -6.67 25.91
C GLY A 331 -16.09 -7.03 27.38
N VAL A 332 -15.65 -6.06 28.18
CA VAL A 332 -15.55 -6.15 29.65
C VAL A 332 -16.78 -5.50 30.27
N VAL A 333 -17.12 -4.30 29.81
CA VAL A 333 -18.36 -3.58 30.13
C VAL A 333 -18.95 -3.06 28.83
N GLY A 334 -20.19 -3.43 28.54
CA GLY A 334 -20.81 -3.13 27.25
C GLY A 334 -20.12 -3.83 26.08
N SER A 335 -20.60 -3.54 24.86
CA SER A 335 -20.07 -4.13 23.64
C SER A 335 -18.78 -3.45 23.20
N PRO A 336 -17.82 -4.14 22.57
CA PRO A 336 -16.74 -3.46 21.86
C PRO A 336 -17.28 -2.72 20.62
N LEU A 337 -16.50 -1.75 20.13
CA LEU A 337 -16.81 -0.95 18.95
C LEU A 337 -15.53 -0.71 18.14
N LEU A 338 -15.59 -0.74 16.80
CA LEU A 338 -14.47 -0.47 15.91
C LEU A 338 -14.92 0.32 14.68
N SER A 339 -14.24 1.41 14.34
CA SER A 339 -14.53 2.27 13.17
C SER A 339 -13.67 1.92 11.94
N GLY A 340 -12.45 1.45 12.17
CA GLY A 340 -11.54 1.05 11.11
C GLY A 340 -10.38 0.24 11.63
N LEU A 341 -9.71 -0.47 10.72
CA LEU A 341 -8.56 -1.30 11.01
C LEU A 341 -7.57 -1.18 9.86
N GLU A 342 -6.30 -0.95 10.18
CA GLU A 342 -5.22 -1.03 9.19
C GLU A 342 -4.17 -2.05 9.61
N ASN A 343 -3.60 -2.74 8.63
CA ASN A 343 -2.55 -3.73 8.79
C ASN A 343 -1.49 -3.53 7.70
N TYR A 344 -0.26 -3.19 8.12
CA TYR A 344 0.88 -3.04 7.22
C TYR A 344 1.97 -4.04 7.54
N ALA A 345 2.45 -4.78 6.55
CA ALA A 345 3.71 -5.50 6.70
C ALA A 345 4.86 -4.50 6.75
N LEU A 346 5.75 -4.65 7.73
CA LEU A 346 7.01 -3.91 7.78
C LEU A 346 8.06 -4.71 7.00
N VAL A 347 8.23 -4.38 5.73
CA VAL A 347 9.25 -4.98 4.87
C VAL A 347 10.56 -4.23 5.07
N PRO A 348 11.62 -4.86 5.61
CA PRO A 348 12.92 -4.21 5.75
C PRO A 348 13.43 -3.77 4.37
N ARG A 349 13.94 -2.54 4.28
CA ARG A 349 14.61 -2.08 3.06
C ARG A 349 15.82 -2.94 2.79
N ASP A 350 15.96 -3.33 1.53
CA ASP A 350 17.13 -4.06 1.06
C ASP A 350 18.34 -3.14 0.94
N LEU A 351 19.53 -3.72 0.84
CA LEU A 351 20.75 -2.96 0.56
C LEU A 351 20.70 -2.40 -0.85
N SER A 352 20.93 -1.09 -0.98
CA SER A 352 21.13 -0.43 -2.27
C SER A 352 22.60 -0.41 -2.67
N THR A 353 22.87 -0.21 -3.95
CA THR A 353 24.22 0.02 -4.48
C THR A 353 24.77 1.35 -3.96
N ALA A 354 26.08 1.40 -3.68
CA ALA A 354 26.75 2.63 -3.29
C ALA A 354 26.46 3.79 -4.28
N PRO A 355 26.02 4.97 -3.83
CA PRO A 355 25.56 6.05 -4.71
C PRO A 355 26.57 6.49 -5.78
N GLU A 356 27.87 6.50 -5.46
CA GLU A 356 28.90 6.86 -6.44
C GLU A 356 29.00 5.83 -7.57
N GLN A 357 28.78 4.54 -7.26
CA GLN A 357 28.78 3.47 -8.25
C GLN A 357 27.49 3.48 -9.08
N VAL A 358 26.33 3.78 -8.50
CA VAL A 358 25.09 4.00 -9.25
C VAL A 358 25.31 5.09 -10.30
N SER A 359 25.88 6.22 -9.89
CA SER A 359 26.18 7.35 -10.78
C SER A 359 27.14 6.96 -11.90
N ALA A 360 28.23 6.26 -11.57
CA ALA A 360 29.20 5.78 -12.56
C ALA A 360 28.59 4.78 -13.55
N MET A 361 27.74 3.85 -13.08
CA MET A 361 27.08 2.86 -13.92
C MET A 361 26.03 3.47 -14.85
N ARG A 362 25.27 4.45 -14.36
CA ARG A 362 24.34 5.22 -15.21
C ARG A 362 25.10 5.97 -16.31
N ALA A 363 26.23 6.59 -15.99
CA ALA A 363 27.10 7.24 -16.98
C ALA A 363 27.67 6.25 -18.00
N LEU A 364 28.10 5.06 -17.55
CA LEU A 364 28.59 3.99 -18.42
C LEU A 364 27.51 3.47 -19.36
N LYS A 365 26.28 3.25 -18.86
CA LYS A 365 25.11 2.85 -19.66
C LYS A 365 24.90 3.79 -20.83
N VAL A 366 24.93 5.10 -20.56
CA VAL A 366 24.76 6.15 -21.58
C VAL A 366 25.94 6.17 -22.54
N SER A 367 27.17 6.14 -22.04
CA SER A 367 28.38 6.20 -22.86
C SER A 367 28.50 5.03 -23.84
N LEU A 368 28.17 3.83 -23.39
CA LEU A 368 28.24 2.61 -24.20
C LEU A 368 26.99 2.37 -25.05
N ARG A 369 25.94 3.20 -24.89
CA ARG A 369 24.62 3.02 -25.53
C ARG A 369 24.11 1.60 -25.31
N VAL A 370 24.18 1.15 -24.04
CA VAL A 370 23.77 -0.20 -23.66
C VAL A 370 22.32 -0.43 -24.11
N PRO A 371 22.03 -1.46 -24.92
CA PRO A 371 20.68 -1.72 -25.39
C PRO A 371 19.72 -2.04 -24.25
N ASP A 372 18.46 -1.60 -24.36
CA ASP A 372 17.43 -1.81 -23.32
C ASP A 372 17.25 -3.29 -22.95
N ARG A 373 17.44 -4.21 -23.91
CA ARG A 373 17.38 -5.66 -23.68
C ARG A 373 18.33 -6.18 -22.60
N MET A 374 19.40 -5.43 -22.27
CA MET A 374 20.33 -5.78 -21.19
C MET A 374 19.73 -5.56 -19.80
N GLY A 375 18.59 -4.85 -19.69
CA GLY A 375 17.90 -4.63 -18.42
C GLY A 375 18.66 -3.78 -17.41
N TRP A 376 19.56 -2.90 -17.86
CA TRP A 376 20.32 -1.99 -17.00
C TRP A 376 19.44 -0.83 -16.51
N ASN A 377 18.45 -1.11 -15.65
CA ASN A 377 17.45 -0.16 -15.17
C ASN A 377 17.38 -0.17 -13.62
N GLY A 378 17.06 0.97 -12.99
CA GLY A 378 16.99 1.11 -11.53
C GLY A 378 18.34 0.92 -10.82
N ASP A 379 18.33 0.35 -9.62
CA ASP A 379 19.57 0.02 -8.88
C ASP A 379 20.37 -1.10 -9.59
N PRO A 380 21.70 -0.98 -9.76
CA PRO A 380 22.52 -2.00 -10.40
C PRO A 380 22.52 -3.38 -9.70
N CYS A 381 22.54 -3.40 -8.37
CA CYS A 381 22.76 -4.61 -7.58
C CYS A 381 21.51 -5.06 -6.79
N ALA A 382 20.53 -4.19 -6.59
CA ALA A 382 19.34 -4.46 -5.79
C ALA A 382 18.12 -4.80 -6.66
N PRO A 383 17.17 -5.61 -6.14
CA PRO A 383 17.18 -6.27 -4.84
C PRO A 383 18.20 -7.42 -4.78
N THR A 384 18.69 -7.73 -3.59
CA THR A 384 19.71 -8.76 -3.32
C THR A 384 19.24 -10.17 -3.64
N ASN A 385 17.92 -10.40 -3.71
CA ASN A 385 17.32 -11.67 -4.07
C ASN A 385 17.04 -11.83 -5.58
N TRP A 386 17.42 -10.83 -6.39
CA TRP A 386 17.35 -10.89 -7.83
C TRP A 386 18.73 -10.75 -8.46
N ASP A 387 18.83 -11.10 -9.74
CA ASP A 387 20.06 -10.88 -10.49
C ASP A 387 20.35 -9.37 -10.60
N ALA A 388 21.61 -9.00 -10.36
CA ALA A 388 22.12 -7.68 -10.69
C ALA A 388 22.00 -7.40 -12.20
N TRP A 389 22.32 -6.18 -12.61
CA TRP A 389 22.43 -5.85 -14.04
C TRP A 389 23.29 -6.87 -14.79
N GLU A 390 22.87 -7.20 -16.02
CA GLU A 390 23.55 -8.24 -16.78
C GLU A 390 25.05 -7.92 -16.95
N GLY A 391 25.91 -8.86 -16.55
CA GLY A 391 27.37 -8.73 -16.62
C GLY A 391 28.03 -8.19 -15.35
N ILE A 392 27.29 -7.67 -14.36
CA ILE A 392 27.90 -7.17 -13.13
C ILE A 392 27.76 -8.16 -11.96
N THR A 393 28.76 -8.18 -11.09
CA THR A 393 28.71 -8.95 -9.84
C THR A 393 28.85 -8.01 -8.65
N CYS A 394 27.94 -8.14 -7.70
CA CYS A 394 27.87 -7.29 -6.52
C CYS A 394 28.14 -8.07 -5.23
N ARG A 395 28.66 -7.37 -4.22
CA ARG A 395 28.83 -7.90 -2.87
C ARG A 395 28.56 -6.82 -1.83
N PRO A 396 28.17 -7.16 -0.59
CA PRO A 396 28.11 -6.18 0.48
C PRO A 396 29.48 -5.52 0.72
N ASN A 397 29.48 -4.23 1.07
CA ASN A 397 30.68 -3.54 1.54
C ASN A 397 31.15 -4.12 2.90
N LYS A 398 32.34 -3.71 3.37
CA LYS A 398 32.92 -4.21 4.63
C LYS A 398 32.02 -4.00 5.86
N ASN A 399 31.15 -2.98 5.82
CA ASN A 399 30.29 -2.60 6.93
C ASN A 399 28.88 -3.20 6.82
N GLY A 400 28.56 -3.89 5.72
CA GLY A 400 27.23 -4.44 5.44
C GLY A 400 26.14 -3.38 5.22
N THR A 401 26.49 -2.14 4.86
CA THR A 401 25.54 -1.01 4.75
C THR A 401 25.12 -0.68 3.33
N ALA A 402 25.83 -1.21 2.32
CA ALA A 402 25.55 -1.00 0.91
C ALA A 402 26.14 -2.14 0.07
N LEU A 403 25.63 -2.31 -1.15
CA LEU A 403 26.22 -3.18 -2.17
C LEU A 403 27.29 -2.43 -2.95
N VAL A 404 28.37 -3.12 -3.28
CA VAL A 404 29.43 -2.63 -4.16
C VAL A 404 29.61 -3.57 -5.34
N ILE A 405 29.75 -3.00 -6.52
CA ILE A 405 30.12 -3.69 -7.76
C ILE A 405 31.58 -4.09 -7.65
N PHE A 406 31.82 -5.39 -7.72
CA PHE A 406 33.16 -5.99 -7.58
C PHE A 406 33.74 -6.42 -8.92
N GLN A 407 32.91 -6.77 -9.89
CA GLN A 407 33.31 -7.20 -11.23
C GLN A 407 32.29 -6.75 -12.28
N MET A 408 32.77 -6.46 -13.49
CA MET A 408 31.99 -6.18 -14.70
C MET A 408 32.58 -6.93 -15.89
#